data_AF-A0A521W777-F1
#
_entry.id   AF-A0A521W777-F1
#
_cell.length_a   1.000
_cell.length_b   1.000
_cell.length_c   1.000
_cell.angle_alpha   90.00
_cell.angle_beta   90.00
_cell.angle_gamma   90.00
#
_symmetry.space_group_name_H-M   'P 1'
#
loop_
_entity.id
_entity.type
_entity.pdbx_description
1 polymer ?
#
loop_
_entity_poly.entity_id
_entity_poly.type
_entity_poly.pdbx_seq_one_letter_code
_entity_poly.pdbx_strand_id
1 'polypeptide(L)' 'LAANADYLISGDKDLLALAEQYSIITPAQFWARHGG' A
#
# COMPACT_ATOMS: atom_id res chain seq x y z
N LEU A 1 -18.88 -6.13 9.04
CA LEU A 1 -17.81 -6.92 8.41
C LEU A 1 -16.76 -5.95 7.89
N ALA A 2 -15.49 -6.11 8.28
CA ALA A 2 -14.38 -5.37 7.68
C ALA A 2 -14.03 -6.03 6.33
N ALA A 3 -13.70 -5.24 5.31
CA ALA A 3 -13.25 -5.78 4.03
C ALA A 3 -11.86 -6.42 4.20
N ASN A 4 -11.66 -7.61 3.64
CA ASN A 4 -10.32 -8.18 3.48
C ASN A 4 -9.60 -7.39 2.38
N ALA A 5 -8.54 -6.70 2.74
CA ALA A 5 -7.70 -5.95 1.81
C ALA A 5 -6.32 -6.61 1.73
N ASP A 6 -5.80 -6.78 0.52
CA ASP A 6 -4.48 -7.39 0.28
C ASP A 6 -3.32 -6.46 0.64
N TYR A 7 -3.53 -5.15 0.52
CA TYR A 7 -2.57 -4.11 0.91
C TYR A 7 -3.24 -2.77 1.16
N LEU A 8 -2.59 -1.95 1.98
CA LEU A 8 -2.90 -0.54 2.15
C LEU A 8 -2.13 0.28 1.11
N ILE A 9 -2.81 1.17 0.39
CA ILE A 9 -2.15 2.15 -0.48
C ILE A 9 -2.01 3.45 0.31
N SER A 10 -0.79 3.92 0.55
CA SER A 10 -0.54 5.16 1.29
C SER A 10 0.70 5.90 0.80
N GLY A 11 0.65 7.24 0.84
CA GLY A 11 1.81 8.11 0.68
C GLY A 11 2.37 8.65 2.00
N ASP A 12 1.77 8.26 3.13
CA ASP A 12 2.19 8.70 4.45
C ASP A 12 3.52 8.04 4.87
N LYS A 13 4.47 8.84 5.36
CA LYS A 13 5.83 8.37 5.64
C LYS A 13 5.89 7.47 6.86
N ASP A 14 5.10 7.75 7.88
CA ASP A 14 5.12 6.97 9.12
C ASP A 14 4.50 5.59 8.88
N LEU A 15 3.44 5.51 8.07
CA LEU A 15 2.90 4.24 7.59
C LEU A 15 3.87 3.51 6.66
N LEU A 16 4.55 4.21 5.76
CA LEU A 16 5.53 3.58 4.86
C LEU A 16 6.78 3.07 5.61
N ALA A 17 7.13 3.64 6.76
CA ALA A 17 8.17 3.09 7.63
C ALA A 17 7.82 1.68 8.16
N LEU A 18 6.54 1.31 8.13
CA LEU A 18 6.06 -0.01 8.53
C LEU A 18 5.89 -0.99 7.34
N ALA A 19 6.21 -0.57 6.11
CA ALA A 19 6.01 -1.37 4.90
C ALA A 19 6.87 -2.64 4.81
N GLU A 20 7.93 -2.75 5.63
CA GLU A 20 8.71 -3.99 5.75
C GLU A 20 7.93 -5.09 6.48
N GLN A 21 7.00 -4.71 7.36
CA GLN A 21 6.26 -5.65 8.21
C GLN A 21 4.82 -5.84 7.76
N TYR A 22 4.24 -4.81 7.15
CA TYR A 22 2.85 -4.80 6.70
C TYR A 22 2.78 -4.54 5.19
N SER A 23 1.77 -5.12 4.54
CA SER A 23 1.49 -4.88 3.12
C SER A 23 1.02 -3.44 2.88
N ILE A 24 1.97 -2.51 2.80
CA ILE A 24 1.73 -1.08 2.56
C ILE A 24 2.52 -0.70 1.31
N ILE A 25 1.84 -0.10 0.33
CA ILE A 25 2.45 0.29 -0.94
C ILE A 25 2.17 1.75 -1.26
N THR A 26 3.06 2.36 -2.02
CA THR A 26 2.82 3.73 -2.51
C THR A 26 1.80 3.76 -3.65
N PRO A 27 1.10 4.89 -3.87
CA PRO A 27 0.25 5.05 -5.05
C PRO A 27 0.99 4.80 -6.37
N ALA A 28 2.26 5.23 -6.46
CA ALA A 28 3.08 5.00 -7.64
C ALA A 28 3.35 3.50 -7.88
N GLN A 29 3.66 2.75 -6.82
CA GLN A 29 3.84 1.28 -6.91
C GLN A 29 2.55 0.57 -7.31
N PHE A 30 1.39 1.03 -6.82
CA PHE A 30 0.11 0.48 -7.25
C PHE A 30 -0.11 0.71 -8.75
N TRP A 31 0.03 1.94 -9.22
CA TRP A 31 -0.17 2.26 -10.63
C TRP A 31 0.88 1.60 -11.55
N ALA A 32 2.11 1.41 -11.11
CA ALA A 32 3.10 0.63 -11.86
C ALA A 32 2.69 -0.83 -12.07
N ARG A 33 1.86 -1.40 -11.16
CA ARG A 33 1.35 -2.77 -11.25
C ARG A 33 0.04 -2.88 -12.03
N HIS A 34 -0.78 -1.84 -12.01
CA HIS A 34 -2.17 -1.91 -12.49
C HIS A 34 -2.53 -0.90 -13.61
N GLY A 35 -1.66 0.08 -13.87
CA GLY A 35 -2.02 1.31 -14.57
C GLY A 35 -2.05 1.26 -16.09
N GLY A 36 -1.31 0.35 -16.73
CA GLY A 36 -1.21 0.31 -18.20
C GLY A 36 -0.46 1.49 -18.79
#